data_AF-A0A409YVG5-F1
#
_entry.id   AF-A0A409YVG5-F1
#
_cell.length_a   1.000
_cell.length_b   1.000
_cell.length_c   1.000
_cell.angle_alpha   90.00
_cell.angle_beta   90.00
_cell.angle_gamma   90.00
#
_symmetry.space_group_name_H-M   'P 1'
#
loop_
_entity.id
_entity.type
_entity.pdbx_description
1 polymer ?
#
loop_
_entity_poly.entity_id
_entity_poly.type
_entity_poly.pdbx_seq_one_letter_code
_entity_poly.pdbx_strand_id
1 'polypeptide(L)'
;MRMFIPIPYGSELAFSIMSSTQLVTAVDEFIKDIADLPTHQPLDHALEKAIRAERELRHLFASDPHNRLLQDLFIGLVDVLSLDPAIRRTRARLVNSKADLSGHHIFPLKATSRRGNLLPSTVTDLKSFREHWHVFTHGVLSKMTARDWENVIVAGGSVLACLAPPQRVIPPKELNELYQSENYATSDIDLFLWGLSPEEAKVKMESIYQAVCSASLWNVVCVRKANVVSIHTYYPNRPLQIILRLYQSPAEILAGFDVDAACCAYDGKTVWVNPRSLSAIIRQANTIDISRRSPSYEMRLAKYASRGFEVYIPSLERAKVNASLYDRYLPTWPRGLARLLVLERCSASNWHYCYLRFPKATVLKKRHRGELGLVAPPLDSPSNDAVTLTSSNYDRGIGVAKIPYGPTWTPQAIKDLVFKRDHSMNSPYSGHNTGHRHVVFAGTMQECLGSFCLTCPSLSANMSRDIYIRGPVTFMTTNPGQQLLSGSFRPIEFGDWTTEAYTTA
;
A
#
# COMPACT_ATOMS: atom_id res chain seq x y z
N MET A 1 38.71 13.75 -12.71
CA MET A 1 37.99 13.73 -13.99
C MET A 1 37.81 12.28 -14.42
N ARG A 2 36.76 11.62 -13.92
CA ARG A 2 36.34 10.27 -14.35
C ARG A 2 34.89 10.45 -14.80
N MET A 3 34.64 10.24 -16.09
CA MET A 3 33.33 10.35 -16.69
C MET A 3 32.40 9.30 -16.07
N PHE A 4 31.41 9.76 -15.31
CA PHE A 4 30.20 8.99 -15.05
C PHE A 4 29.36 9.04 -16.32
N ILE A 5 29.15 7.88 -16.94
CA ILE A 5 28.28 7.75 -18.11
C ILE A 5 26.84 7.93 -17.62
N PRO A 6 26.09 8.93 -18.13
CA PRO A 6 24.67 9.06 -17.84
C PRO A 6 23.94 7.92 -18.57
N ILE A 7 23.09 7.17 -17.86
CA ILE A 7 22.20 6.20 -18.51
C ILE A 7 21.14 7.00 -19.26
N PRO A 8 21.09 6.96 -20.60
CA PRO A 8 20.05 7.65 -21.35
C PRO A 8 18.76 6.83 -21.25
N TYR A 9 17.69 7.47 -20.81
CA TYR A 9 16.34 6.99 -21.08
C TYR A 9 16.13 7.07 -22.60
N GLY A 10 16.04 5.92 -23.26
CA GLY A 10 15.81 5.84 -24.70
C GLY A 10 16.96 5.21 -25.51
N SER A 11 17.44 4.03 -25.10
CA SER A 11 18.00 3.05 -26.03
C SER A 11 17.89 1.68 -25.36
N GLU A 12 17.38 0.68 -26.09
CA GLU A 12 17.45 -0.73 -25.69
C GLU A 12 18.93 -1.15 -25.62
N LEU A 13 19.58 -0.87 -24.50
CA LEU A 13 20.75 -1.63 -24.10
C LEU A 13 20.24 -3.05 -23.86
N ALA A 14 20.66 -3.97 -24.73
CA ALA A 14 20.44 -5.40 -24.57
C ALA A 14 21.09 -5.87 -23.25
N PHE A 15 20.36 -5.71 -22.14
CA PHE A 15 20.73 -6.29 -20.86
C PHE A 15 20.68 -7.81 -21.05
N SER A 16 21.84 -8.46 -20.95
CA SER A 16 21.94 -9.93 -21.00
C SER A 16 20.89 -10.55 -20.07
N ILE A 17 20.00 -11.38 -20.61
CA ILE A 17 18.95 -12.05 -19.82
C ILE A 17 19.64 -12.87 -18.73
N MET A 18 19.19 -12.73 -17.47
CA MET A 18 19.75 -13.53 -16.37
C MET A 18 19.43 -15.01 -16.61
N SER A 19 20.41 -15.87 -16.41
CA SER A 19 20.19 -17.32 -16.45
C SER A 19 19.26 -17.76 -15.32
N SER A 20 18.60 -18.91 -15.50
CA SER A 20 17.73 -19.51 -14.48
C SER A 20 18.45 -19.69 -13.14
N THR A 21 19.72 -20.10 -13.16
CA THR A 21 20.54 -20.23 -11.94
C THR A 21 20.71 -18.89 -11.24
N GLN A 22 21.04 -17.83 -11.97
CA GLN A 22 21.20 -16.49 -11.40
C GLN A 22 19.91 -15.95 -10.79
N LEU A 23 18.74 -16.28 -11.35
CA LEU A 23 17.46 -15.87 -10.78
C LEU A 23 17.18 -16.55 -9.45
N VAL A 24 17.47 -17.85 -9.35
CA VAL A 24 17.27 -18.64 -8.13
C VAL A 24 18.26 -18.24 -7.03
N THR A 25 19.53 -17.99 -7.38
CA THR A 25 20.57 -17.65 -6.39
C THR A 25 20.63 -16.18 -5.99
N ALA A 26 19.91 -15.28 -6.68
CA ALA A 26 20.04 -13.83 -6.48
C ALA A 26 19.73 -13.38 -5.04
N VAL A 27 18.76 -14.01 -4.36
CA VAL A 27 18.43 -13.69 -2.96
C VAL A 27 19.54 -14.15 -2.04
N ASP A 28 20.02 -15.38 -2.19
CA ASP A 28 21.10 -15.93 -1.36
C ASP A 28 22.40 -15.14 -1.54
N GLU A 29 22.73 -14.75 -2.77
CA GLU A 29 23.84 -13.86 -3.08
C GLU A 29 23.68 -12.50 -2.38
N PHE A 30 22.48 -11.91 -2.43
CA PHE A 30 22.21 -10.65 -1.73
C PHE A 30 22.34 -10.77 -0.21
N ILE A 31 21.84 -11.85 0.40
CA ILE A 31 21.95 -12.09 1.84
C ILE A 31 23.43 -12.26 2.24
N LYS A 32 24.21 -13.01 1.45
CA LYS A 32 25.65 -13.16 1.63
C LYS A 32 26.38 -11.83 1.49
N ASP A 33 26.09 -11.07 0.44
CA ASP A 33 26.70 -9.77 0.17
C ASP A 33 26.41 -8.80 1.33
N ILE A 34 25.19 -8.78 1.89
CA ILE A 34 24.90 -7.98 3.09
C ILE A 34 25.74 -8.44 4.27
N ALA A 35 25.83 -9.75 4.53
CA ALA A 35 26.59 -10.27 5.66
C ALA A 35 28.08 -9.86 5.60
N ASP A 36 28.67 -9.89 4.41
CA ASP A 36 30.09 -9.56 4.18
C ASP A 36 30.33 -8.04 4.05
N LEU A 37 29.32 -7.26 3.66
CA LEU A 37 29.44 -5.83 3.40
C LEU A 37 29.55 -5.03 4.71
N PRO A 38 30.63 -4.24 4.92
CA PRO A 38 30.77 -3.37 6.09
C PRO A 38 29.57 -2.43 6.26
N THR A 39 29.11 -2.24 7.49
CA THR A 39 27.84 -1.55 7.78
C THR A 39 27.81 -0.06 7.42
N HIS A 40 28.97 0.55 7.19
CA HIS A 40 29.10 1.95 6.73
C HIS A 40 29.00 2.09 5.20
N GLN A 41 29.08 0.99 4.44
CA GLN A 41 28.97 1.02 2.99
C GLN A 41 27.50 0.97 2.53
N PRO A 42 27.16 1.63 1.40
CA PRO A 42 25.81 1.60 0.83
C PRO A 42 25.40 0.19 0.40
N LEU A 43 24.11 -0.13 0.56
CA LEU A 43 23.54 -1.43 0.16
C LEU A 43 23.32 -1.56 -1.35
N ASP A 44 23.42 -0.46 -2.10
CA ASP A 44 22.95 -0.36 -3.49
C ASP A 44 23.62 -1.39 -4.41
N HIS A 45 24.95 -1.60 -4.29
CA HIS A 45 25.68 -2.58 -5.09
C HIS A 45 25.29 -4.03 -4.73
N ALA A 46 25.12 -4.34 -3.44
CA ALA A 46 24.67 -5.66 -3.00
C ALA A 46 23.24 -5.96 -3.50
N LEU A 47 22.39 -4.94 -3.52
CA LEU A 47 20.99 -5.05 -3.92
C LEU A 47 20.78 -5.18 -5.43
N GLU A 48 21.72 -4.71 -6.26
CA GLU A 48 21.56 -4.57 -7.72
C GLU A 48 21.16 -5.90 -8.40
N LYS A 49 21.86 -6.99 -8.09
CA LYS A 49 21.57 -8.31 -8.67
C LYS A 49 20.17 -8.80 -8.32
N ALA A 50 19.76 -8.61 -7.06
CA ALA A 50 18.44 -9.02 -6.59
C ALA A 50 17.31 -8.18 -7.22
N ILE A 51 17.51 -6.88 -7.41
CA ILE A 51 16.55 -6.01 -8.12
C ILE A 51 16.41 -6.45 -9.59
N ARG A 52 17.53 -6.76 -10.25
CA ARG A 52 17.51 -7.28 -11.62
C ARG A 52 16.76 -8.60 -11.70
N ALA A 53 17.03 -9.53 -10.78
CA ALA A 53 16.32 -10.80 -10.72
C ALA A 53 14.81 -10.61 -10.50
N GLU A 54 14.40 -9.74 -9.57
CA GLU A 54 12.97 -9.42 -9.35
C GLU A 54 12.32 -8.84 -10.62
N ARG A 55 13.04 -8.00 -11.39
CA ARG A 55 12.55 -7.45 -12.66
C ARG A 55 12.34 -8.54 -13.72
N GLU A 56 13.27 -9.47 -13.85
CA GLU A 56 13.12 -10.62 -14.76
C GLU A 56 11.97 -11.54 -14.31
N LEU A 57 11.83 -11.81 -13.01
CA LEU A 57 10.70 -12.57 -12.47
C LEU A 57 9.35 -11.89 -12.78
N ARG A 58 9.27 -10.56 -12.62
CA ARG A 58 8.09 -9.77 -13.04
C ARG A 58 7.78 -9.93 -14.52
N HIS A 59 8.81 -9.93 -15.36
CA HIS A 59 8.65 -10.17 -16.79
C HIS A 59 8.17 -11.60 -17.07
N LEU A 60 8.70 -12.61 -16.37
CA LEU A 60 8.26 -14.01 -16.51
C LEU A 60 6.81 -14.18 -16.09
N PHE A 61 6.38 -13.64 -14.94
CA PHE A 61 4.96 -13.66 -14.56
C PHE A 61 4.06 -13.12 -15.69
N ALA A 62 4.52 -12.11 -16.44
CA ALA A 62 3.77 -11.45 -17.50
C ALA A 62 3.73 -12.20 -18.83
N SER A 63 4.88 -12.75 -19.21
CA SER A 63 5.13 -13.28 -20.56
C SER A 63 5.05 -14.79 -20.64
N ASP A 64 5.43 -15.48 -19.57
CA ASP A 64 5.47 -16.94 -19.46
C ASP A 64 5.05 -17.38 -18.03
N PRO A 65 3.76 -17.24 -17.67
CA PRO A 65 3.27 -17.57 -16.33
C PRO A 65 3.43 -19.06 -15.98
N HIS A 66 3.60 -19.94 -16.97
CA HIS A 66 3.81 -21.38 -16.78
C HIS A 66 5.29 -21.78 -16.72
N ASN A 67 6.19 -20.79 -16.65
CA ASN A 67 7.63 -21.04 -16.52
C ASN A 67 7.94 -21.90 -15.29
N ARG A 68 8.84 -22.87 -15.43
CA ARG A 68 9.22 -23.80 -14.36
C ARG A 68 9.79 -23.08 -13.12
N LEU A 69 10.44 -21.94 -13.29
CA LEU A 69 10.95 -21.14 -12.17
C LEU A 69 9.84 -20.62 -11.25
N LEU A 70 8.65 -20.37 -11.80
CA LEU A 70 7.51 -19.83 -11.04
C LEU A 70 6.76 -20.93 -10.25
N GLN A 71 7.18 -22.20 -10.37
CA GLN A 71 6.68 -23.28 -9.52
C GLN A 71 7.18 -23.15 -8.08
N ASP A 72 8.32 -22.48 -7.86
CA ASP A 72 8.68 -22.00 -6.54
C ASP A 72 7.82 -20.78 -6.18
N LEU A 73 6.81 -21.03 -5.36
CA LEU A 73 5.80 -20.04 -4.97
C LEU A 73 6.39 -18.86 -4.20
N PHE A 74 7.56 -19.03 -3.58
CA PHE A 74 8.23 -18.02 -2.77
C PHE A 74 9.55 -17.54 -3.41
N ILE A 75 9.76 -17.80 -4.70
CA ILE A 75 10.94 -17.35 -5.43
C ILE A 75 11.17 -15.84 -5.27
N GLY A 76 12.41 -15.44 -4.99
CA GLY A 76 12.75 -14.04 -4.78
C GLY A 76 12.36 -13.49 -3.40
N LEU A 77 11.81 -14.31 -2.50
CA LEU A 77 11.44 -13.93 -1.14
C LEU A 77 12.39 -14.55 -0.10
N VAL A 78 12.41 -13.95 1.10
CA VAL A 78 13.19 -14.42 2.24
C VAL A 78 12.33 -14.41 3.50
N ASP A 79 12.46 -15.46 4.32
CA ASP A 79 11.95 -15.47 5.68
C ASP A 79 12.82 -14.55 6.55
N VAL A 80 12.32 -13.33 6.76
CA VAL A 80 13.09 -12.26 7.38
C VAL A 80 13.46 -12.54 8.84
N LEU A 81 12.68 -13.37 9.54
CA LEU A 81 12.89 -13.68 10.96
C LEU A 81 13.75 -14.94 11.15
N SER A 82 13.97 -15.72 10.10
CA SER A 82 14.97 -16.81 10.08
C SER A 82 16.41 -16.33 9.86
N LEU A 83 16.58 -15.12 9.30
CA LEU A 83 17.89 -14.53 9.06
C LEU A 83 18.63 -14.22 10.37
N ASP A 84 19.97 -14.32 10.32
CA ASP A 84 20.83 -13.87 11.41
C ASP A 84 20.46 -12.42 11.80
N PRO A 85 20.17 -12.12 13.08
CA PRO A 85 19.87 -10.78 13.55
C PRO A 85 20.88 -9.70 13.10
N ALA A 86 22.14 -10.05 12.87
CA ALA A 86 23.19 -9.16 12.39
C ALA A 86 22.93 -8.63 10.97
N ILE A 87 22.41 -9.47 10.07
CA ILE A 87 22.12 -9.13 8.66
C ILE A 87 21.03 -8.05 8.60
N ARG A 88 20.06 -8.16 9.50
CA ARG A 88 18.89 -7.28 9.62
C ARG A 88 19.06 -6.19 10.68
N ARG A 89 20.28 -5.77 10.99
CA ARG A 89 20.55 -4.57 11.79
C ARG A 89 20.40 -3.30 10.95
N THR A 90 20.03 -2.21 11.60
CA THR A 90 19.90 -0.90 10.96
C THR A 90 21.27 -0.45 10.43
N ARG A 91 21.33 -0.03 9.16
CA ARG A 91 22.48 0.66 8.56
C ARG A 91 22.13 2.13 8.39
N ALA A 92 22.36 2.91 9.44
CA ALA A 92 21.98 4.31 9.45
C ALA A 92 22.94 5.11 8.57
N ARG A 93 22.43 5.93 7.65
CA ARG A 93 23.30 6.77 6.83
C ARG A 93 24.04 7.81 7.68
N LEU A 94 25.26 8.12 7.28
CA LEU A 94 26.04 9.21 7.85
C LEU A 94 25.50 10.55 7.32
N VAL A 95 25.22 11.49 8.23
CA VAL A 95 24.72 12.84 7.88
C VAL A 95 25.63 13.87 8.53
N ASN A 96 26.56 14.44 7.74
CA ASN A 96 27.55 15.39 8.25
C ASN A 96 27.11 16.85 8.06
N SER A 97 26.22 17.10 7.10
CA SER A 97 25.74 18.44 6.77
C SER A 97 24.25 18.46 6.39
N LYS A 98 23.68 19.66 6.31
CA LYS A 98 22.33 19.86 5.75
C LYS A 98 22.25 19.43 4.28
N ALA A 99 23.34 19.58 3.53
CA ALA A 99 23.42 19.14 2.14
C ALA A 99 23.33 17.61 2.05
N ASP A 100 24.01 16.89 2.94
CA ASP A 100 23.90 15.42 3.00
C ASP A 100 22.51 14.99 3.46
N LEU A 101 21.90 15.74 4.38
CA LEU A 101 20.59 15.43 4.93
C LEU A 101 19.52 15.37 3.83
N SER A 102 19.49 16.34 2.94
CA SER A 102 18.41 16.48 1.95
C SER A 102 18.84 16.19 0.51
N GLY A 103 20.13 16.23 0.18
CA GLY A 103 20.64 16.23 -1.20
C GLY A 103 20.00 15.19 -2.13
N HIS A 104 19.95 13.93 -1.68
CA HIS A 104 19.36 12.80 -2.40
C HIS A 104 18.10 12.22 -1.73
N HIS A 105 17.52 12.93 -0.77
CA HIS A 105 16.43 12.41 0.06
C HIS A 105 15.28 13.39 0.14
N ILE A 106 14.05 12.90 -0.07
CA ILE A 106 12.81 13.62 0.25
C ILE A 106 12.25 13.07 1.57
N PHE A 107 11.65 13.95 2.38
CA PHE A 107 11.20 13.67 3.75
C PHE A 107 12.34 13.15 4.64
N PRO A 108 13.48 13.85 4.71
CA PRO A 108 14.61 13.38 5.50
C PRO A 108 14.22 13.19 6.97
N LEU A 109 14.61 12.05 7.54
CA LEU A 109 14.29 11.75 8.94
C LEU A 109 15.02 12.72 9.88
N LYS A 110 14.26 13.24 10.86
CA LYS A 110 14.82 13.96 12.01
C LYS A 110 15.72 13.01 12.82
N ALA A 111 16.73 13.56 13.50
CA ALA A 111 17.65 12.78 14.32
C ALA A 111 16.94 11.88 15.35
N THR A 112 15.83 12.36 15.95
CA THR A 112 15.03 11.61 16.94
C THR A 112 14.20 10.47 16.35
N SER A 113 13.95 10.50 15.03
CA SER A 113 13.17 9.46 14.32
C SER A 113 14.07 8.49 13.56
N ARG A 114 15.34 8.84 13.36
CA ARG A 114 16.35 7.97 12.75
C ARG A 114 16.82 6.96 13.78
N ARG A 115 16.74 5.67 13.45
CA ARG A 115 17.28 4.59 14.26
C ARG A 115 18.81 4.68 14.23
N GLY A 116 19.42 4.48 15.39
CA GLY A 116 20.87 4.39 15.51
C GLY A 116 21.45 3.24 14.67
N ASN A 117 22.68 3.42 14.22
CA ASN A 117 23.38 2.37 13.48
C ASN A 117 23.50 1.10 14.34
N LEU A 118 23.39 -0.07 13.71
CA LEU A 118 23.42 -1.40 14.33
C LEU A 118 22.25 -1.74 15.28
N LEU A 119 21.31 -0.82 15.54
CA LEU A 119 20.09 -1.15 16.29
C LEU A 119 19.19 -2.10 15.48
N PRO A 120 18.33 -2.90 16.12
CA PRO A 120 17.39 -3.76 15.42
C PRO A 120 16.57 -2.97 14.39
N SER A 121 16.46 -3.50 13.16
CA SER A 121 15.58 -2.92 12.13
C SER A 121 14.21 -3.59 12.08
N THR A 122 14.08 -4.74 12.75
CA THR A 122 12.90 -5.61 12.85
C THR A 122 12.78 -6.15 14.29
N VAL A 123 11.62 -6.71 14.66
CA VAL A 123 11.43 -7.44 15.93
C VAL A 123 12.39 -8.64 16.05
N THR A 124 12.69 -9.12 17.25
CA THR A 124 13.72 -10.15 17.46
C THR A 124 13.39 -11.50 16.87
N ASP A 125 12.13 -11.91 16.89
CA ASP A 125 11.71 -13.26 16.49
C ASP A 125 10.23 -13.29 16.11
N LEU A 126 9.78 -14.44 15.61
CA LEU A 126 8.39 -14.68 15.22
C LEU A 126 7.41 -14.58 16.39
N LYS A 127 7.84 -14.88 17.62
CA LYS A 127 6.99 -14.75 18.82
C LYS A 127 6.66 -13.29 19.06
N SER A 128 7.67 -12.42 19.05
CA SER A 128 7.53 -10.97 19.18
C SER A 128 6.68 -10.37 18.06
N PHE A 129 6.88 -10.85 16.82
CA PHE A 129 6.00 -10.49 15.70
C PHE A 129 4.55 -10.86 15.96
N ARG A 130 4.27 -12.08 16.46
CA ARG A 130 2.92 -12.56 16.75
C ARG A 130 2.26 -11.79 17.90
N GLU A 131 3.02 -11.37 18.90
CA GLU A 131 2.53 -10.48 19.97
C GLU A 131 2.13 -9.12 19.39
N HIS A 132 2.97 -8.52 18.56
CA HIS A 132 2.64 -7.29 17.83
C HIS A 132 1.41 -7.47 16.93
N TRP A 133 1.35 -8.57 16.19
CA TRP A 133 0.26 -8.92 15.29
C TRP A 133 -1.07 -9.06 16.06
N HIS A 134 -1.05 -9.73 17.22
CA HIS A 134 -2.22 -9.87 18.07
C HIS A 134 -2.75 -8.51 18.53
N VAL A 135 -1.87 -7.61 18.99
CA VAL A 135 -2.25 -6.26 19.41
C VAL A 135 -2.73 -5.41 18.22
N PHE A 136 -2.08 -5.51 17.06
CA PHE A 136 -2.45 -4.74 15.87
C PHE A 136 -3.82 -5.13 15.32
N THR A 137 -4.11 -6.43 15.31
CA THR A 137 -5.33 -7.02 14.73
C THR A 137 -6.47 -7.16 15.73
N HIS A 138 -6.22 -6.97 17.03
CA HIS A 138 -7.17 -7.25 18.11
C HIS A 138 -7.71 -8.70 18.07
N GLY A 139 -6.91 -9.62 17.54
CA GLY A 139 -7.29 -11.04 17.45
C GLY A 139 -8.40 -11.35 16.44
N VAL A 140 -8.76 -10.43 15.53
CA VAL A 140 -9.84 -10.63 14.55
C VAL A 140 -9.61 -11.84 13.62
N LEU A 141 -8.35 -12.26 13.44
CA LEU A 141 -7.95 -13.44 12.64
C LEU A 141 -7.59 -14.66 13.52
N SER A 142 -7.82 -14.60 14.84
CA SER A 142 -7.35 -15.63 15.80
C SER A 142 -8.00 -17.01 15.63
N LYS A 143 -9.16 -17.07 14.95
CA LYS A 143 -9.87 -18.31 14.65
C LYS A 143 -9.57 -18.87 13.26
N MET A 144 -8.71 -18.22 12.47
CA MET A 144 -8.21 -18.83 11.23
C MET A 144 -7.32 -20.04 11.55
N THR A 145 -7.73 -21.20 11.05
CA THR A 145 -6.98 -22.45 11.15
C THR A 145 -5.89 -22.53 10.07
N ALA A 146 -5.05 -23.56 10.10
CA ALA A 146 -4.04 -23.81 9.06
C ALA A 146 -4.67 -23.86 7.65
N ARG A 147 -5.85 -24.49 7.51
CA ARG A 147 -6.59 -24.56 6.24
C ARG A 147 -7.11 -23.20 5.78
N ASP A 148 -7.46 -22.31 6.70
CA ASP A 148 -7.90 -20.95 6.34
C ASP A 148 -6.73 -20.12 5.78
N TRP A 149 -5.52 -20.36 6.27
CA TRP A 149 -4.29 -19.71 5.79
C TRP A 149 -3.74 -20.28 4.49
N GLU A 150 -4.06 -21.52 4.12
CA GLU A 150 -3.73 -22.06 2.80
C GLU A 150 -4.26 -21.14 1.69
N ASN A 151 -3.39 -20.77 0.73
CA ASN A 151 -3.71 -19.87 -0.38
C ASN A 151 -4.04 -18.42 0.03
N VAL A 152 -3.71 -18.02 1.27
CA VAL A 152 -3.96 -16.68 1.80
C VAL A 152 -2.68 -16.10 2.39
N ILE A 153 -2.37 -14.85 2.06
CA ILE A 153 -1.37 -14.07 2.79
C ILE A 153 -1.97 -12.71 3.18
N VAL A 154 -1.50 -12.17 4.30
CA VAL A 154 -1.65 -10.75 4.59
C VAL A 154 -0.40 -10.03 4.11
N ALA A 155 -0.51 -8.90 3.44
CA ALA A 155 0.66 -8.14 2.98
C ALA A 155 0.53 -6.63 3.20
N GLY A 156 1.66 -5.93 3.14
CA GLY A 156 1.68 -4.46 3.19
C GLY A 156 1.97 -3.84 4.54
N GLY A 157 1.39 -2.67 4.74
CA GLY A 157 1.75 -1.79 5.84
C GLY A 157 1.36 -2.33 7.23
N SER A 158 0.41 -3.26 7.30
CA SER A 158 0.03 -3.96 8.55
C SER A 158 1.14 -4.91 9.01
N VAL A 159 1.67 -5.72 8.09
CA VAL A 159 2.81 -6.61 8.35
C VAL A 159 4.05 -5.80 8.71
N LEU A 160 4.36 -4.75 7.94
CA LEU A 160 5.49 -3.88 8.23
C LEU A 160 5.37 -3.23 9.62
N ALA A 161 4.19 -2.76 10.01
CA ALA A 161 3.97 -2.15 11.32
C ALA A 161 4.26 -3.13 12.46
N CYS A 162 3.88 -4.40 12.31
CA CYS A 162 4.13 -5.44 13.31
C CYS A 162 5.58 -5.92 13.30
N LEU A 163 6.24 -5.88 12.13
CA LEU A 163 7.64 -6.23 11.96
C LEU A 163 8.60 -5.16 12.50
N ALA A 164 8.18 -3.89 12.52
CA ALA A 164 8.98 -2.78 13.01
C ALA A 164 9.24 -2.89 14.52
N PRO A 165 10.50 -2.72 14.98
CA PRO A 165 10.80 -2.73 16.40
C PRO A 165 10.43 -1.38 17.02
N PRO A 166 9.84 -1.36 18.23
CA PRO A 166 9.65 -0.12 18.95
C PRO A 166 11.01 0.44 19.38
N GLN A 167 11.12 1.76 19.57
CA GLN A 167 12.38 2.40 20.00
C GLN A 167 12.85 1.92 21.38
N ARG A 168 11.91 1.47 22.21
CA ARG A 168 12.11 0.86 23.53
C ARG A 168 11.12 -0.28 23.67
N VAL A 169 11.37 -1.22 24.58
CA VAL A 169 10.36 -2.22 24.96
C VAL A 169 9.16 -1.47 25.55
N ILE A 170 7.99 -1.63 24.93
CA ILE A 170 6.75 -0.99 25.36
C ILE A 170 5.72 -2.05 25.75
N PRO A 171 4.94 -1.83 26.82
CA PRO A 171 3.85 -2.74 27.20
C PRO A 171 2.76 -2.82 26.11
N PRO A 172 1.96 -3.91 26.05
CA PRO A 172 0.91 -4.08 25.05
C PRO A 172 -0.10 -2.93 24.96
N LYS A 173 -0.39 -2.25 26.09
CA LYS A 173 -1.27 -1.09 26.14
C LYS A 173 -0.70 0.10 25.34
N GLU A 174 0.56 0.44 25.57
CA GLU A 174 1.25 1.53 24.85
C GLU A 174 1.46 1.17 23.37
N LEU A 175 1.73 -0.11 23.07
CA LEU A 175 1.79 -0.60 21.70
C LEU A 175 0.44 -0.45 20.98
N ASN A 176 -0.67 -0.74 21.66
CA ASN A 176 -1.99 -0.51 21.10
C ASN A 176 -2.25 0.99 20.87
N GLU A 177 -1.90 1.87 21.81
CA GLU A 177 -2.00 3.33 21.64
C GLU A 177 -1.18 3.82 20.43
N LEU A 178 0.03 3.28 20.22
CA LEU A 178 0.83 3.54 19.03
C LEU A 178 0.08 3.11 17.76
N TYR A 179 -0.51 1.92 17.73
CA TYR A 179 -1.28 1.46 16.57
C TYR A 179 -2.58 2.24 16.36
N GLN A 180 -3.18 2.82 17.40
CA GLN A 180 -4.34 3.72 17.29
C GLN A 180 -3.96 5.18 17.02
N SER A 181 -2.66 5.52 16.92
CA SER A 181 -2.20 6.87 16.54
C SER A 181 -2.51 7.21 15.08
N GLU A 182 -2.45 8.50 14.71
CA GLU A 182 -2.75 8.98 13.34
C GLU A 182 -1.98 8.22 12.23
N ASN A 183 -0.77 7.74 12.51
CA ASN A 183 0.06 7.02 11.54
C ASN A 183 -0.51 5.65 11.14
N TYR A 184 -1.23 5.01 12.05
CA TYR A 184 -1.68 3.64 11.91
C TYR A 184 -3.19 3.47 12.05
N ALA A 185 -3.93 4.40 12.66
CA ALA A 185 -5.36 4.27 12.95
C ALA A 185 -6.21 3.92 11.72
N THR A 186 -5.87 4.46 10.55
CA THR A 186 -6.58 4.21 9.28
C THR A 186 -5.96 3.08 8.46
N SER A 187 -5.11 2.25 9.05
CA SER A 187 -4.54 1.09 8.38
C SER A 187 -5.57 -0.04 8.34
N ASP A 188 -5.81 -0.52 7.14
CA ASP A 188 -6.53 -1.75 6.86
C ASP A 188 -5.56 -2.95 6.96
N ILE A 189 -6.12 -4.17 6.98
CA ILE A 189 -5.39 -5.43 6.91
C ILE A 189 -5.71 -6.07 5.55
N ASP A 190 -4.77 -6.04 4.62
CA ASP A 190 -4.98 -6.47 3.23
C ASP A 190 -4.68 -7.96 3.06
N LEU A 191 -5.71 -8.77 2.78
CA LEU A 191 -5.64 -10.20 2.48
C LEU A 191 -5.60 -10.41 0.96
N PHE A 192 -4.67 -11.25 0.53
CA PHE A 192 -4.46 -11.62 -0.86
C PHE A 192 -4.67 -13.13 -1.02
N LEU A 193 -5.40 -13.51 -2.06
CA LEU A 193 -5.63 -14.91 -2.44
C LEU A 193 -4.72 -15.29 -3.61
N TRP A 194 -4.15 -16.48 -3.58
CA TRP A 194 -3.25 -16.96 -4.64
C TRP A 194 -3.47 -18.44 -4.95
N GLY A 195 -3.23 -18.86 -6.19
CA GLY A 195 -3.33 -20.26 -6.62
C GLY A 195 -4.74 -20.84 -6.58
N LEU A 196 -5.79 -20.01 -6.65
CA LEU A 196 -7.19 -20.44 -6.62
C LEU A 196 -7.93 -20.04 -7.90
N SER A 197 -8.89 -20.84 -8.32
CA SER A 197 -9.92 -20.44 -9.29
C SER A 197 -10.89 -19.41 -8.68
N PRO A 198 -11.65 -18.65 -9.50
CA PRO A 198 -12.68 -17.73 -9.01
C PRO A 198 -13.71 -18.37 -8.06
N GLU A 199 -14.07 -19.62 -8.30
CA GLU A 199 -15.05 -20.38 -7.51
C GLU A 199 -14.45 -20.78 -6.16
N GLU A 200 -13.24 -21.33 -6.16
CA GLU A 200 -12.51 -21.67 -4.92
C GLU A 200 -12.21 -20.42 -4.10
N ALA A 201 -11.89 -19.29 -4.75
CA ALA A 201 -11.66 -18.02 -4.07
C ALA A 201 -12.92 -17.52 -3.34
N LYS A 202 -14.12 -17.69 -3.91
CA LYS A 202 -15.38 -17.36 -3.21
C LYS A 202 -15.58 -18.23 -1.97
N VAL A 203 -15.32 -19.53 -2.08
CA VAL A 203 -15.38 -20.46 -0.93
C VAL A 203 -14.37 -20.06 0.14
N LYS A 204 -13.14 -19.69 -0.25
CA LYS A 204 -12.11 -19.21 0.68
C LYS A 204 -12.52 -17.92 1.38
N MET A 205 -13.13 -16.97 0.65
CA MET A 205 -13.67 -15.72 1.23
C MET A 205 -14.74 -15.99 2.28
N GLU A 206 -15.64 -16.94 2.03
CA GLU A 206 -16.64 -17.38 3.02
C GLU A 206 -15.97 -18.02 4.24
N SER A 207 -14.97 -18.90 4.07
CA SER A 207 -14.22 -19.50 5.18
C SER A 207 -13.57 -18.44 6.08
N ILE A 208 -12.90 -17.45 5.47
CA ILE A 208 -12.32 -16.30 6.18
C ILE A 208 -13.40 -15.53 6.94
N TYR A 209 -14.54 -15.25 6.29
CA TYR A 209 -15.67 -14.57 6.93
C TYR A 209 -16.20 -15.32 8.14
N GLN A 210 -16.38 -16.65 8.05
CA GLN A 210 -16.82 -17.47 9.17
C GLN A 210 -15.80 -17.49 10.33
N ALA A 211 -14.51 -17.55 10.03
CA ALA A 211 -13.46 -17.45 11.04
C ALA A 211 -13.50 -16.10 11.76
N VAL A 212 -13.70 -14.99 11.03
CA VAL A 212 -13.83 -13.64 11.60
C VAL A 212 -15.09 -13.51 12.45
N CYS A 213 -16.22 -14.03 11.99
CA CYS A 213 -17.45 -14.09 12.78
C CYS A 213 -17.26 -14.90 14.07
N SER A 214 -16.50 -16.00 14.02
CA SER A 214 -16.21 -16.83 15.20
C SER A 214 -15.23 -16.17 16.18
N ALA A 215 -14.37 -15.28 15.70
CA ALA A 215 -13.44 -14.50 16.52
C ALA A 215 -14.11 -13.26 17.13
N SER A 216 -15.15 -12.73 16.48
CA SER A 216 -15.85 -11.51 16.88
C SER A 216 -17.01 -11.85 17.83
N LEU A 217 -17.04 -11.20 19.00
CA LEU A 217 -18.18 -11.27 19.91
C LEU A 217 -19.41 -10.48 19.40
N TRP A 218 -19.23 -9.73 18.32
CA TRP A 218 -20.19 -8.78 17.81
C TRP A 218 -20.53 -9.05 16.35
N ASN A 219 -21.63 -8.44 15.89
CA ASN A 219 -22.04 -8.48 14.50
C ASN A 219 -20.90 -8.09 13.55
N VAL A 220 -20.91 -8.67 12.36
CA VAL A 220 -19.94 -8.41 11.29
C VAL A 220 -20.72 -7.95 10.05
N VAL A 221 -20.17 -6.99 9.31
CA VAL A 221 -20.71 -6.55 8.02
C VAL A 221 -19.62 -6.57 6.96
N CYS A 222 -19.95 -7.06 5.78
CA CYS A 222 -19.09 -6.97 4.61
C CYS A 222 -19.46 -5.74 3.79
N VAL A 223 -18.46 -5.08 3.22
CA VAL A 223 -18.63 -3.97 2.26
C VAL A 223 -17.89 -4.31 0.98
N ARG A 224 -18.63 -4.41 -0.12
CA ARG A 224 -18.10 -4.62 -1.48
C ARG A 224 -17.82 -3.29 -2.18
N LYS A 225 -16.65 -3.23 -2.82
CA LYS A 225 -16.24 -2.24 -3.82
C LYS A 225 -15.79 -2.97 -5.09
N ALA A 226 -15.35 -2.22 -6.10
CA ALA A 226 -14.92 -2.76 -7.39
C ALA A 226 -13.81 -3.83 -7.25
N ASN A 227 -12.77 -3.54 -6.46
CA ASN A 227 -11.56 -4.36 -6.37
C ASN A 227 -11.31 -4.97 -4.99
N VAL A 228 -12.26 -4.82 -4.05
CA VAL A 228 -12.09 -5.30 -2.67
C VAL A 228 -13.45 -5.63 -2.05
N VAL A 229 -13.49 -6.72 -1.29
CA VAL A 229 -14.55 -6.95 -0.28
C VAL A 229 -13.91 -6.81 1.08
N SER A 230 -14.46 -5.93 1.91
CA SER A 230 -13.92 -5.63 3.22
C SER A 230 -14.84 -6.11 4.34
N ILE A 231 -14.28 -6.70 5.39
CA ILE A 231 -15.00 -7.22 6.55
C ILE A 231 -14.80 -6.23 7.70
N HIS A 232 -15.92 -5.76 8.28
CA HIS A 232 -15.94 -4.75 9.34
C HIS A 232 -16.65 -5.31 10.57
N THR A 233 -16.04 -5.10 11.73
CA THR A 233 -16.63 -5.35 13.05
C THR A 233 -16.41 -4.13 13.96
N TYR A 234 -16.75 -4.23 15.24
CA TYR A 234 -16.60 -3.13 16.20
C TYR A 234 -15.14 -2.72 16.37
N TYR A 235 -14.94 -1.40 16.51
CA TYR A 235 -13.68 -0.83 17.01
C TYR A 235 -13.29 -1.53 18.33
N PRO A 236 -11.99 -1.83 18.56
CA PRO A 236 -10.80 -1.42 17.79
C PRO A 236 -10.35 -2.38 16.67
N ASN A 237 -11.20 -3.33 16.24
CA ASN A 237 -10.84 -4.23 15.14
C ASN A 237 -10.79 -3.47 13.82
N ARG A 238 -9.67 -3.60 13.12
CA ARG A 238 -9.44 -2.93 11.83
C ARG A 238 -10.24 -3.61 10.72
N PRO A 239 -10.60 -2.88 9.65
CA PRO A 239 -11.16 -3.50 8.46
C PRO A 239 -10.18 -4.51 7.87
N LEU A 240 -10.69 -5.70 7.57
CA LEU A 240 -9.99 -6.70 6.75
C LEU A 240 -10.37 -6.47 5.30
N GLN A 241 -9.42 -6.37 4.38
CA GLN A 241 -9.66 -6.10 2.96
C GLN A 241 -9.22 -7.30 2.13
N ILE A 242 -10.17 -8.07 1.60
CA ILE A 242 -9.86 -9.15 0.66
C ILE A 242 -9.81 -8.57 -0.75
N ILE A 243 -8.62 -8.58 -1.35
CA ILE A 243 -8.38 -8.03 -2.68
C ILE A 243 -8.99 -8.95 -3.75
N LEU A 244 -9.82 -8.39 -4.64
CA LEU A 244 -10.53 -9.13 -5.70
C LEU A 244 -9.66 -9.36 -6.95
N ARG A 245 -8.41 -9.77 -6.71
CA ARG A 245 -7.47 -10.16 -7.74
C ARG A 245 -6.86 -11.49 -7.36
N LEU A 246 -6.79 -12.40 -8.33
CA LEU A 246 -6.17 -13.70 -8.15
C LEU A 246 -4.73 -13.63 -8.66
N TYR A 247 -3.84 -14.19 -7.85
CA TYR A 247 -2.41 -14.28 -8.14
C TYR A 247 -2.03 -15.76 -8.24
N GLN A 248 -0.88 -16.05 -8.84
CA GLN A 248 -0.31 -17.39 -8.94
C GLN A 248 0.42 -17.75 -7.65
N SER A 249 1.12 -16.79 -7.03
CA SER A 249 1.95 -17.05 -5.86
C SER A 249 2.16 -15.82 -4.96
N PRO A 250 2.62 -16.01 -3.70
CA PRO A 250 3.08 -14.92 -2.84
C PRO A 250 4.19 -14.05 -3.45
N ALA A 251 5.10 -14.64 -4.23
CA ALA A 251 6.14 -13.92 -4.94
C ALA A 251 5.54 -12.92 -5.96
N GLU A 252 4.52 -13.31 -6.73
CA GLU A 252 3.83 -12.43 -7.67
C GLU A 252 3.15 -11.26 -6.96
N ILE A 253 2.52 -11.52 -5.80
CA ILE A 253 1.86 -10.50 -4.98
C ILE A 253 2.87 -9.42 -4.56
N LEU A 254 4.00 -9.80 -3.95
CA LEU A 254 5.00 -8.85 -3.46
C LEU A 254 5.76 -8.15 -4.60
N ALA A 255 5.95 -8.80 -5.74
CA ALA A 255 6.54 -8.18 -6.93
C ALA A 255 5.70 -7.00 -7.47
N GLY A 256 4.39 -7.01 -7.22
CA GLY A 256 3.43 -5.96 -7.63
C GLY A 256 3.37 -4.73 -6.74
N PHE A 257 4.11 -4.71 -5.62
CA PHE A 257 4.08 -3.57 -4.72
C PHE A 257 4.98 -2.44 -5.21
N ASP A 258 4.49 -1.21 -5.10
CA ASP A 258 5.16 0.00 -5.55
C ASP A 258 6.21 0.52 -4.53
N VAL A 259 5.87 0.52 -3.23
CA VAL A 259 6.74 1.01 -2.15
C VAL A 259 7.55 -0.13 -1.53
N ASP A 260 8.88 -0.03 -1.54
CA ASP A 260 9.80 -1.05 -1.04
C ASP A 260 9.48 -1.58 0.35
N ALA A 261 9.41 -0.71 1.36
CA ALA A 261 9.16 -1.12 2.74
C ALA A 261 7.79 -1.82 2.92
N ALA A 262 6.84 -1.60 2.01
CA ALA A 262 5.54 -2.25 2.06
C ALA A 262 5.58 -3.70 1.58
N CYS A 263 6.67 -4.18 0.96
CA CYS A 263 6.74 -5.54 0.41
C CYS A 263 7.08 -6.56 1.50
N CYS A 264 6.17 -6.67 2.46
CA CYS A 264 6.19 -7.61 3.56
C CYS A 264 4.90 -8.42 3.51
N ALA A 265 4.97 -9.72 3.77
CA ALA A 265 3.82 -10.61 3.86
C ALA A 265 3.89 -11.52 5.09
N TYR A 266 2.74 -11.95 5.58
CA TYR A 266 2.58 -12.97 6.61
C TYR A 266 1.56 -13.99 6.14
N ASP A 267 1.95 -15.27 6.12
CA ASP A 267 1.13 -16.39 5.64
C ASP A 267 0.45 -17.18 6.79
N GLY A 268 0.44 -16.63 8.00
CA GLY A 268 -0.01 -17.32 9.21
C GLY A 268 1.09 -18.10 9.95
N LYS A 269 2.24 -18.30 9.31
CA LYS A 269 3.40 -19.01 9.88
C LYS A 269 4.68 -18.18 9.81
N THR A 270 4.99 -17.63 8.65
CA THR A 270 6.28 -17.04 8.28
C THR A 270 6.09 -15.59 7.82
N VAL A 271 7.07 -14.74 8.10
CA VAL A 271 7.09 -13.35 7.63
C VAL A 271 8.05 -13.24 6.46
N TRP A 272 7.50 -12.99 5.28
CA TRP A 272 8.22 -12.92 4.01
C TRP A 272 8.49 -11.47 3.62
N VAL A 273 9.68 -11.21 3.10
CA VAL A 273 10.04 -9.94 2.43
C VAL A 273 10.79 -10.24 1.14
N ASN A 274 10.92 -9.26 0.25
CA ASN A 274 11.88 -9.31 -0.86
C ASN A 274 13.14 -8.47 -0.54
N PRO A 275 14.24 -8.63 -1.31
CA PRO A 275 15.49 -7.91 -1.08
C PRO A 275 15.38 -6.38 -0.97
N ARG A 276 14.51 -5.75 -1.77
CA ARG A 276 14.29 -4.29 -1.71
C ARG A 276 13.55 -3.86 -0.44
N SER A 277 12.58 -4.65 0.04
CA SER A 277 11.92 -4.42 1.32
C SER A 277 12.91 -4.57 2.48
N LEU A 278 13.72 -5.63 2.49
CA LEU A 278 14.75 -5.83 3.50
C LEU A 278 15.73 -4.65 3.52
N SER A 279 16.20 -4.20 2.35
CA SER A 279 17.08 -3.03 2.22
C SER A 279 16.42 -1.75 2.75
N ALA A 280 15.15 -1.51 2.38
CA ALA A 280 14.40 -0.34 2.83
C ALA A 280 14.19 -0.34 4.35
N ILE A 281 13.88 -1.51 4.92
CA ILE A 281 13.78 -1.72 6.36
C ILE A 281 15.13 -1.43 7.02
N ILE A 282 16.23 -2.03 6.57
CA ILE A 282 17.57 -1.86 7.16
C ILE A 282 18.02 -0.40 7.19
N ARG A 283 17.87 0.36 6.09
CA ARG A 283 18.36 1.75 5.99
C ARG A 283 17.32 2.82 6.34
N GLN A 284 16.07 2.43 6.62
CA GLN A 284 14.91 3.32 6.78
C GLN A 284 14.63 4.23 5.57
N ALA A 285 14.80 3.72 4.34
CA ALA A 285 14.54 4.51 3.15
C ALA A 285 13.97 3.68 2.00
N ASN A 286 12.91 4.17 1.36
CA ASN A 286 12.37 3.62 0.11
C ASN A 286 13.16 4.21 -1.07
N THR A 287 13.65 3.38 -2.00
CA THR A 287 14.25 3.91 -3.25
C THR A 287 13.13 4.24 -4.23
N ILE A 288 13.25 5.35 -4.96
CA ILE A 288 12.37 5.60 -6.08
C ILE A 288 12.66 4.63 -7.23
N ASP A 289 11.65 3.83 -7.58
CA ASP A 289 11.63 3.05 -8.82
C ASP A 289 10.40 3.42 -9.67
N ILE A 290 10.63 4.15 -10.77
CA ILE A 290 9.57 4.62 -11.67
C ILE A 290 8.92 3.47 -12.43
N SER A 291 9.65 2.36 -12.63
CA SER A 291 9.11 1.13 -13.23
C SER A 291 8.09 0.43 -12.32
N ARG A 292 7.82 0.97 -11.13
CA ARG A 292 6.85 0.47 -10.13
C ARG A 292 5.86 1.55 -9.69
N ARG A 293 5.81 2.67 -10.40
CA ARG A 293 5.00 3.82 -9.99
C ARG A 293 3.51 3.53 -10.19
N SER A 294 2.78 3.41 -9.09
CA SER A 294 1.31 3.42 -9.09
C SER A 294 0.70 4.83 -9.13
N PRO A 295 -0.59 4.99 -9.47
CA PRO A 295 -1.31 6.27 -9.37
C PRO A 295 -1.29 6.89 -7.96
N SER A 296 -1.04 6.07 -6.95
CA SER A 296 -0.97 6.49 -5.56
C SER A 296 0.45 6.58 -5.01
N TYR A 297 1.47 6.38 -5.85
CA TYR A 297 2.84 6.16 -5.42
C TYR A 297 3.40 7.30 -4.56
N GLU A 298 3.30 8.54 -5.02
CA GLU A 298 3.80 9.72 -4.30
C GLU A 298 3.10 9.89 -2.95
N MET A 299 1.79 9.60 -2.93
CA MET A 299 0.98 9.66 -1.72
C MET A 299 1.31 8.54 -0.74
N ARG A 300 1.60 7.33 -1.25
CA ARG A 300 2.05 6.20 -0.44
C ARG A 300 3.43 6.47 0.12
N LEU A 301 4.37 6.99 -0.67
CA LEU A 301 5.69 7.40 -0.18
C LEU A 301 5.58 8.42 0.96
N ALA A 302 4.75 9.46 0.81
CA ALA A 302 4.49 10.43 1.89
C ALA A 302 3.85 9.77 3.14
N LYS A 303 2.97 8.79 2.97
CA LYS A 303 2.41 7.98 4.07
C LYS A 303 3.50 7.17 4.78
N TYR A 304 4.40 6.51 4.06
CA TYR A 304 5.50 5.75 4.66
C TYR A 304 6.56 6.68 5.27
N ALA A 305 6.68 7.92 4.79
CA ALA A 305 7.48 8.96 5.43
C ALA A 305 6.96 9.33 6.83
N SER A 306 5.65 9.43 7.01
CA SER A 306 5.08 9.62 8.36
C SER A 306 5.28 8.39 9.27
N ARG A 307 5.62 7.23 8.70
CA ARG A 307 5.92 5.98 9.41
C ARG A 307 7.42 5.73 9.60
N GLY A 308 8.27 6.74 9.38
CA GLY A 308 9.69 6.67 9.69
C GLY A 308 10.57 6.15 8.56
N PHE A 309 10.17 6.34 7.29
CA PHE A 309 10.98 6.05 6.11
C PHE A 309 11.25 7.29 5.27
N GLU A 310 12.50 7.65 5.04
CA GLU A 310 12.81 8.68 4.03
C GLU A 310 12.65 8.13 2.60
N VAL A 311 12.60 9.01 1.61
CA VAL A 311 12.51 8.64 0.19
C VAL A 311 13.85 8.95 -0.47
N TYR A 312 14.57 7.91 -0.87
CA TYR A 312 15.87 8.02 -1.52
C TYR A 312 15.72 8.14 -3.04
N ILE A 313 16.35 9.16 -3.61
CA ILE A 313 16.33 9.49 -5.03
C ILE A 313 17.78 9.78 -5.46
N PRO A 314 18.50 8.80 -6.03
CA PRO A 314 19.88 8.99 -6.45
C PRO A 314 20.06 10.15 -7.45
N SER A 315 19.06 10.40 -8.29
CA SER A 315 19.09 11.43 -9.33
C SER A 315 18.45 12.77 -8.92
N LEU A 316 18.25 13.01 -7.61
CA LEU A 316 17.66 14.27 -7.15
C LEU A 316 18.66 15.41 -7.23
N GLU A 317 18.31 16.46 -7.97
CA GLU A 317 19.11 17.67 -8.12
C GLU A 317 18.40 18.87 -7.49
N ARG A 318 18.53 19.03 -6.17
CA ARG A 318 17.83 20.09 -5.42
C ARG A 318 18.10 21.51 -5.95
N ALA A 319 19.27 21.76 -6.52
CA ALA A 319 19.64 23.06 -7.07
C ALA A 319 18.88 23.43 -8.35
N LYS A 320 18.34 22.44 -9.09
CA LYS A 320 17.57 22.64 -10.33
C LYS A 320 16.06 22.69 -10.12
N VAL A 321 15.59 22.53 -8.89
CA VAL A 321 14.17 22.51 -8.56
C VAL A 321 13.54 23.85 -8.92
N ASN A 322 12.44 23.81 -9.67
CA ASN A 322 11.71 25.00 -10.06
C ASN A 322 11.15 25.72 -8.82
N ALA A 323 11.61 26.96 -8.58
CA ALA A 323 11.21 27.74 -7.41
C ALA A 323 9.71 28.03 -7.35
N SER A 324 9.01 28.05 -8.50
CA SER A 324 7.56 28.28 -8.55
C SER A 324 6.75 27.18 -7.85
N LEU A 325 7.31 25.98 -7.68
CA LEU A 325 6.70 24.91 -6.91
C LEU A 325 6.48 25.27 -5.44
N TYR A 326 7.21 26.26 -4.93
CA TYR A 326 7.08 26.75 -3.56
C TYR A 326 6.28 28.04 -3.44
N ASP A 327 5.63 28.50 -4.52
CA ASP A 327 4.67 29.59 -4.45
C ASP A 327 3.52 29.23 -3.49
N ARG A 328 3.18 30.14 -2.58
CA ARG A 328 2.08 29.96 -1.62
C ARG A 328 0.73 29.74 -2.31
N TYR A 329 0.56 30.25 -3.53
CA TYR A 329 -0.70 30.17 -4.28
C TYR A 329 -0.72 29.07 -5.34
N LEU A 330 0.14 28.05 -5.24
CA LEU A 330 0.12 26.89 -6.14
C LEU A 330 -1.30 26.29 -6.20
N PRO A 331 -1.98 26.32 -7.37
CA PRO A 331 -3.43 26.11 -7.43
C PRO A 331 -3.84 24.64 -7.32
N THR A 332 -3.01 23.72 -7.81
CA THR A 332 -3.32 22.28 -7.87
C THR A 332 -2.10 21.44 -7.50
N TRP A 333 -2.36 20.17 -7.18
CA TRP A 333 -1.28 19.20 -6.94
C TRP A 333 -0.53 18.91 -8.25
N PRO A 334 0.79 19.13 -8.32
CA PRO A 334 1.58 18.72 -9.47
C PRO A 334 1.73 17.19 -9.50
N ARG A 335 2.40 16.68 -10.53
CA ARG A 335 2.64 15.25 -10.75
C ARG A 335 4.10 14.87 -10.47
N GLY A 336 4.34 13.59 -10.25
CA GLY A 336 5.69 13.02 -10.18
C GLY A 336 6.55 13.59 -9.05
N LEU A 337 7.81 13.88 -9.36
CA LEU A 337 8.78 14.43 -8.41
C LEU A 337 8.32 15.76 -7.79
N ALA A 338 7.70 16.63 -8.59
CA ALA A 338 7.18 17.91 -8.11
C ALA A 338 6.15 17.71 -7.00
N ARG A 339 5.28 16.70 -7.14
CA ARG A 339 4.30 16.34 -6.10
C ARG A 339 4.97 15.94 -4.79
N LEU A 340 6.03 15.15 -4.84
CA LEU A 340 6.78 14.74 -3.65
C LEU A 340 7.44 15.93 -2.96
N LEU A 341 8.02 16.87 -3.71
CA LEU A 341 8.64 18.09 -3.18
C LEU A 341 7.60 19.00 -2.49
N VAL A 342 6.41 19.16 -3.11
CA VAL A 342 5.29 19.91 -2.51
C VAL A 342 4.78 19.20 -1.25
N LEU A 343 4.68 17.86 -1.25
CA LEU A 343 4.28 17.09 -0.07
C LEU A 343 5.31 17.21 1.06
N GLU A 344 6.62 17.19 0.77
CA GLU A 344 7.70 17.45 1.75
C GLU A 344 7.53 18.82 2.38
N ARG A 345 7.30 19.85 1.56
CA ARG A 345 7.09 21.21 2.07
C ARG A 345 5.84 21.30 2.95
N CYS A 346 4.74 20.67 2.52
CA CYS A 346 3.51 20.56 3.29
C CYS A 346 3.72 19.84 4.64
N SER A 347 4.53 18.77 4.69
CA SER A 347 4.77 18.03 5.92
C SER A 347 5.62 18.83 6.92
N ALA A 348 6.53 19.67 6.42
CA ALA A 348 7.35 20.57 7.23
C ALA A 348 6.56 21.80 7.71
N SER A 349 5.69 22.35 6.86
CA SER A 349 4.83 23.50 7.16
C SER A 349 3.45 23.33 6.54
N ASN A 350 2.49 22.90 7.36
CA ASN A 350 1.14 22.55 6.92
C ASN A 350 0.33 23.75 6.36
N TRP A 351 0.80 24.98 6.58
CA TRP A 351 0.16 26.23 6.16
C TRP A 351 0.94 26.96 5.07
N HIS A 352 2.01 26.37 4.52
CA HIS A 352 2.82 27.02 3.50
C HIS A 352 2.02 27.37 2.25
N TYR A 353 1.22 26.42 1.75
CA TYR A 353 0.35 26.63 0.59
C TYR A 353 -1.04 27.07 1.03
N CYS A 354 -1.68 27.97 0.30
CA CYS A 354 -3.04 28.43 0.58
C CYS A 354 -4.07 27.31 0.29
N TYR A 355 -3.89 26.61 -0.84
CA TYR A 355 -4.87 25.66 -1.40
C TYR A 355 -4.51 24.19 -1.19
N LEU A 356 -3.25 23.88 -0.87
CA LEU A 356 -2.77 22.50 -0.72
C LEU A 356 -2.51 22.21 0.76
N ARG A 357 -2.89 21.01 1.22
CA ARG A 357 -2.70 20.57 2.61
C ARG A 357 -2.03 19.21 2.64
N PHE A 358 -1.13 19.01 3.60
CA PHE A 358 -0.57 17.67 3.80
C PHE A 358 -1.70 16.70 4.11
N PRO A 359 -1.68 15.51 3.53
CA PRO A 359 -2.69 14.52 3.81
C PRO A 359 -2.61 13.98 5.23
N LYS A 360 -3.49 14.45 6.12
CA LYS A 360 -3.62 13.87 7.46
C LYS A 360 -4.65 12.74 7.47
N ALA A 361 -4.35 11.70 8.25
CA ALA A 361 -5.30 10.65 8.55
C ALA A 361 -6.19 11.12 9.71
N THR A 362 -7.51 11.17 9.50
CA THR A 362 -8.45 11.46 10.59
C THR A 362 -9.41 10.29 10.76
N VAL A 363 -9.56 9.84 12.01
CA VAL A 363 -10.59 8.89 12.43
C VAL A 363 -11.95 9.60 12.30
N LEU A 364 -12.85 9.05 11.47
CA LEU A 364 -14.15 9.66 11.24
C LEU A 364 -15.01 9.57 12.50
N LYS A 365 -15.27 10.69 13.18
CA LYS A 365 -16.26 10.77 14.27
C LYS A 365 -17.65 10.98 13.69
N LYS A 366 -18.65 10.25 14.19
CA LYS A 366 -20.06 10.50 13.87
C LYS A 366 -20.40 11.92 14.38
N ARG A 367 -20.80 12.84 13.49
CA ARG A 367 -21.26 14.17 13.93
C ARG A 367 -22.50 14.00 14.82
N HIS A 368 -22.50 14.61 16.02
CA HIS A 368 -23.70 14.73 16.84
C HIS A 368 -24.69 15.64 16.10
N ARG A 369 -25.96 15.23 16.04
CA ARG A 369 -27.02 15.84 15.22
C ARG A 369 -27.56 17.18 15.78
N GLY A 370 -26.74 17.92 16.53
CA GLY A 370 -27.18 19.03 17.39
C GLY A 370 -26.48 20.38 17.16
N GLU A 371 -25.60 20.52 16.16
CA GLU A 371 -25.04 21.83 15.80
C GLU A 371 -25.60 22.31 14.46
N LEU A 372 -25.97 23.59 14.46
CA LEU A 372 -26.97 24.27 13.64
C LEU A 372 -26.87 24.10 12.11
N GLY A 373 -28.03 24.30 11.49
CA GLY A 373 -28.28 24.21 10.06
C GLY A 373 -27.32 25.04 9.21
N LEU A 374 -26.67 24.34 8.28
CA LEU A 374 -26.28 24.88 7.00
C LEU A 374 -26.72 23.88 5.94
N VAL A 375 -27.47 24.42 4.99
CA VAL A 375 -28.05 23.76 3.82
C VAL A 375 -27.01 22.85 3.15
N ALA A 376 -27.38 21.61 2.87
CA ALA A 376 -26.55 20.71 2.06
C ALA A 376 -26.30 21.39 0.70
N PRO A 377 -25.04 21.57 0.24
CA PRO A 377 -24.80 22.19 -1.05
C PRO A 377 -25.38 21.31 -2.18
N PRO A 378 -25.87 21.90 -3.28
CA PRO A 378 -26.27 21.16 -4.46
C PRO A 378 -25.10 20.33 -5.01
N LEU A 379 -25.42 19.11 -5.46
CA LEU A 379 -24.44 18.08 -5.88
C LEU A 379 -23.54 18.46 -7.08
N ASP A 380 -23.77 19.61 -7.73
CA ASP A 380 -23.05 20.03 -8.95
C ASP A 380 -22.11 21.22 -8.76
N SER A 381 -21.77 21.56 -7.51
CA SER A 381 -20.70 22.55 -7.27
C SER A 381 -19.33 21.88 -7.41
N PRO A 382 -18.35 22.43 -8.16
CA PRO A 382 -16.98 21.94 -8.13
C PRO A 382 -16.47 22.09 -6.69
N SER A 383 -16.39 20.96 -5.98
CA SER A 383 -16.19 20.94 -4.54
C SER A 383 -14.81 21.50 -4.19
N ASN A 384 -14.79 22.75 -3.73
CA ASN A 384 -13.61 23.40 -3.16
C ASN A 384 -13.27 22.90 -1.74
N ASP A 385 -13.90 21.82 -1.27
CA ASP A 385 -13.62 21.19 0.02
C ASP A 385 -12.79 19.92 -0.13
N ALA A 386 -11.58 20.07 -0.67
CA ALA A 386 -10.53 19.06 -0.61
C ALA A 386 -9.81 19.09 0.76
N VAL A 387 -10.55 18.94 1.86
CA VAL A 387 -9.95 18.74 3.18
C VAL A 387 -9.72 17.25 3.41
N THR A 388 -8.45 16.92 3.46
CA THR A 388 -7.87 15.59 3.40
C THR A 388 -8.40 14.62 4.43
N LEU A 389 -8.79 13.43 3.97
CA LEU A 389 -8.98 12.28 4.85
C LEU A 389 -8.58 10.98 4.13
N THR A 390 -7.43 10.43 4.48
CA THR A 390 -6.87 9.19 3.88
C THR A 390 -7.66 7.93 4.23
N SER A 391 -8.17 7.24 3.21
CA SER A 391 -8.21 5.76 3.11
C SER A 391 -7.27 5.34 1.97
N SER A 392 -6.95 4.05 1.81
CA SER A 392 -6.17 3.53 0.69
C SER A 392 -6.62 4.17 -0.63
N ASN A 393 -5.69 4.87 -1.30
CA ASN A 393 -5.95 5.93 -2.30
C ASN A 393 -6.48 5.42 -3.67
N TYR A 394 -7.26 4.35 -3.72
CA TYR A 394 -8.03 4.00 -4.93
C TYR A 394 -9.30 4.87 -5.08
N ASP A 395 -9.76 5.51 -4.00
CA ASP A 395 -11.08 6.18 -3.94
C ASP A 395 -11.04 7.71 -4.20
N ARG A 396 -9.95 8.27 -4.76
CA ARG A 396 -9.72 9.73 -4.81
C ARG A 396 -10.76 10.57 -5.57
N GLY A 397 -11.71 9.95 -6.27
CA GLY A 397 -12.80 10.67 -6.93
C GLY A 397 -14.20 10.41 -6.34
N ILE A 398 -14.34 9.53 -5.36
CA ILE A 398 -15.66 9.05 -4.93
C ILE A 398 -15.73 8.99 -3.40
N GLY A 399 -15.92 10.16 -2.77
CA GLY A 399 -16.11 10.26 -1.32
C GLY A 399 -17.21 9.33 -0.77
N VAL A 400 -18.14 8.93 -1.64
CA VAL A 400 -19.20 7.94 -1.37
C VAL A 400 -18.63 6.56 -1.01
N ALA A 401 -17.49 6.14 -1.57
CA ALA A 401 -16.88 4.84 -1.30
C ALA A 401 -16.17 4.73 0.05
N LYS A 402 -15.99 5.86 0.74
CA LYS A 402 -15.18 5.90 1.97
C LYS A 402 -15.91 5.28 3.16
N ILE A 403 -15.37 4.21 3.73
CA ILE A 403 -15.93 3.58 4.92
C ILE A 403 -15.24 4.13 6.17
N PRO A 404 -15.99 4.59 7.18
CA PRO A 404 -15.42 5.10 8.41
C PRO A 404 -14.90 3.98 9.33
N TYR A 405 -13.87 4.31 10.08
CA TYR A 405 -13.33 3.52 11.19
C TYR A 405 -13.29 4.39 12.44
N GLY A 406 -13.68 3.84 13.59
CA GLY A 406 -13.58 4.50 14.89
C GLY A 406 -14.64 4.04 15.91
N PRO A 407 -14.53 4.46 17.18
CA PRO A 407 -15.37 3.98 18.29
C PRO A 407 -16.88 4.16 18.11
N THR A 408 -17.30 5.15 17.32
CA THR A 408 -18.73 5.46 17.10
C THR A 408 -19.37 4.68 15.96
N TRP A 409 -18.60 3.86 15.24
CA TRP A 409 -19.06 3.15 14.05
C TRP A 409 -19.27 1.67 14.34
N THR A 410 -20.54 1.29 14.40
CA THR A 410 -20.96 -0.12 14.50
C THR A 410 -21.15 -0.71 13.10
N PRO A 411 -21.13 -2.05 12.95
CA PRO A 411 -21.47 -2.72 11.70
C PRO A 411 -22.81 -2.26 11.12
N GLN A 412 -23.83 -2.10 11.97
CA GLN A 412 -25.14 -1.58 11.53
C GLN A 412 -25.04 -0.12 11.05
N ALA A 413 -24.29 0.74 11.75
CA ALA A 413 -24.10 2.12 11.33
C ALA A 413 -23.36 2.23 9.98
N ILE A 414 -22.40 1.31 9.71
CA ILE A 414 -21.73 1.20 8.41
C ILE A 414 -22.73 0.76 7.33
N LYS A 415 -23.54 -0.27 7.61
CA LYS A 415 -24.60 -0.75 6.69
C LYS A 415 -25.58 0.38 6.34
N ASP A 416 -26.07 1.10 7.34
CA ASP A 416 -27.01 2.23 7.17
C ASP A 416 -26.38 3.38 6.37
N LEU A 417 -25.09 3.68 6.59
CA LEU A 417 -24.37 4.71 5.87
C LEU A 417 -24.24 4.34 4.38
N VAL A 418 -23.83 3.11 4.10
CA VAL A 418 -23.69 2.60 2.73
C VAL A 418 -25.04 2.60 2.03
N PHE A 419 -26.09 2.09 2.68
CA PHE A 419 -27.45 2.11 2.14
C PHE A 419 -27.93 3.52 1.80
N LYS A 420 -27.78 4.49 2.71
CA LYS A 420 -28.17 5.89 2.48
C LYS A 420 -27.43 6.51 1.29
N ARG A 421 -26.13 6.24 1.18
CA ARG A 421 -25.31 6.78 0.08
C ARG A 421 -25.67 6.16 -1.26
N ASP A 422 -25.87 4.85 -1.30
CA ASP A 422 -26.27 4.16 -2.52
C ASP A 422 -27.68 4.58 -2.97
N HIS A 423 -28.64 4.64 -2.04
CA HIS A 423 -29.99 5.11 -2.32
C HIS A 423 -30.02 6.57 -2.81
N SER A 424 -29.21 7.44 -2.21
CA SER A 424 -29.08 8.83 -2.67
C SER A 424 -28.53 8.94 -4.09
N MET A 425 -27.56 8.10 -4.47
CA MET A 425 -27.00 8.10 -5.84
C MET A 425 -27.97 7.55 -6.89
N ASN A 426 -28.83 6.62 -6.48
CA ASN A 426 -29.76 5.89 -7.35
C ASN A 426 -31.19 6.42 -7.26
N SER A 427 -31.39 7.58 -6.63
CA SER A 427 -32.69 8.23 -6.56
C SER A 427 -33.19 8.61 -7.96
N PRO A 428 -34.49 8.44 -8.27
CA PRO A 428 -35.09 8.83 -9.56
C PRO A 428 -34.88 10.32 -9.89
N TYR A 429 -34.66 11.15 -8.88
CA TYR A 429 -34.48 12.60 -9.00
C TYR A 429 -33.03 13.02 -9.32
N SER A 430 -32.09 12.07 -9.42
CA SER A 430 -30.68 12.36 -9.68
C SER A 430 -30.36 12.74 -11.14
N GLY A 431 -31.36 12.86 -12.02
CA GLY A 431 -31.19 13.33 -13.40
C GLY A 431 -30.48 12.37 -14.35
N HIS A 432 -30.21 11.13 -13.93
CA HIS A 432 -29.49 10.14 -14.73
C HIS A 432 -30.43 9.02 -15.23
N ASN A 433 -30.79 9.07 -16.51
CA ASN A 433 -31.66 8.08 -17.18
C ASN A 433 -30.95 6.77 -17.60
N THR A 434 -29.76 6.47 -17.08
CA THR A 434 -28.88 5.37 -17.57
C THR A 434 -28.77 4.16 -16.63
N GLY A 435 -29.69 4.04 -15.67
CA GLY A 435 -29.77 2.93 -14.70
C GLY A 435 -28.99 3.18 -13.40
N HIS A 436 -29.13 2.28 -12.41
CA HIS A 436 -28.47 2.44 -11.11
C HIS A 436 -26.93 2.32 -11.22
N ARG A 437 -26.23 3.16 -10.46
CA ARG A 437 -24.78 3.29 -10.38
C ARG A 437 -24.32 2.97 -8.96
N HIS A 438 -24.13 1.69 -8.67
CA HIS A 438 -23.65 1.24 -7.37
C HIS A 438 -22.12 1.36 -7.30
N VAL A 439 -21.62 2.09 -6.31
CA VAL A 439 -20.17 2.19 -6.02
C VAL A 439 -19.80 1.28 -4.85
N VAL A 440 -20.73 1.14 -3.90
CA VAL A 440 -20.54 0.37 -2.67
C VAL A 440 -21.80 -0.39 -2.32
N PHE A 441 -21.63 -1.57 -1.75
CA PHE A 441 -22.73 -2.37 -1.21
C PHE A 441 -22.31 -2.93 0.16
N ALA A 442 -23.26 -3.04 1.10
CA ALA A 442 -23.01 -3.57 2.43
C ALA A 442 -24.02 -4.66 2.80
N GLY A 443 -23.52 -5.81 3.25
CA GLY A 443 -24.32 -6.99 3.56
C GLY A 443 -23.49 -8.10 4.21
N THR A 444 -23.97 -9.33 4.12
CA THR A 444 -23.20 -10.55 4.42
C THR A 444 -22.14 -10.79 3.34
N MET A 445 -21.19 -11.71 3.59
CA MET A 445 -20.23 -12.13 2.56
C MET A 445 -20.96 -12.69 1.33
N GLN A 446 -21.94 -13.56 1.54
CA GLN A 446 -22.73 -14.18 0.48
C GLN A 446 -23.46 -13.14 -0.39
N GLU A 447 -24.09 -12.14 0.24
CA GLU A 447 -24.74 -11.02 -0.48
C GLU A 447 -23.73 -10.18 -1.25
N CYS A 448 -22.53 -9.94 -0.69
CA CYS A 448 -21.46 -9.23 -1.39
C CYS A 448 -20.97 -10.03 -2.60
N LEU A 449 -20.79 -11.34 -2.48
CA LEU A 449 -20.33 -12.21 -3.57
C LEU A 449 -21.39 -12.40 -4.67
N GLY A 450 -22.67 -12.32 -4.32
CA GLY A 450 -23.81 -12.50 -5.22
C GLY A 450 -24.29 -11.22 -5.91
N SER A 451 -25.48 -11.33 -6.50
CA SER A 451 -26.21 -10.19 -7.07
C SER A 451 -27.04 -9.50 -5.99
N PHE A 452 -26.84 -8.19 -5.82
CA PHE A 452 -27.51 -7.39 -4.79
C PHE A 452 -28.56 -6.41 -5.34
N CYS A 453 -28.58 -6.16 -6.65
CA CYS A 453 -29.58 -5.32 -7.33
C CYS A 453 -30.32 -6.14 -8.40
N LEU A 454 -31.64 -6.29 -8.26
CA LEU A 454 -32.49 -7.02 -9.22
C LEU A 454 -32.91 -6.17 -10.43
N THR A 455 -32.96 -4.85 -10.27
CA THR A 455 -33.42 -3.91 -11.30
C THR A 455 -32.32 -3.40 -12.22
N CYS A 456 -31.08 -3.85 -11.99
CA CYS A 456 -29.90 -3.42 -12.72
C CYS A 456 -29.51 -4.47 -13.78
N PRO A 457 -29.92 -4.32 -15.06
CA PRO A 457 -29.37 -5.16 -16.12
C PRO A 457 -27.85 -4.93 -16.28
N SER A 458 -27.18 -5.88 -16.94
CA SER A 458 -25.73 -5.92 -17.19
C SER A 458 -25.13 -4.54 -17.53
N LEU A 459 -23.89 -4.28 -17.09
CA LEU A 459 -23.18 -3.01 -17.34
C LEU A 459 -23.30 -2.60 -18.81
N SER A 460 -23.83 -1.41 -19.07
CA SER A 460 -23.72 -0.80 -20.40
C SER A 460 -22.23 -0.60 -20.71
N ALA A 461 -21.84 -0.75 -21.97
CA ALA A 461 -20.43 -0.72 -22.40
C ALA A 461 -19.66 0.55 -21.97
N ASN A 462 -20.38 1.63 -21.62
CA ASN A 462 -19.82 2.95 -21.29
C ASN A 462 -19.52 3.17 -19.80
N MET A 463 -19.80 2.21 -18.89
CA MET A 463 -19.55 2.39 -17.46
C MET A 463 -18.24 1.73 -16.99
N SER A 464 -17.42 2.50 -16.27
CA SER A 464 -16.13 2.04 -15.73
C SER A 464 -16.31 0.94 -14.67
N ARG A 465 -15.82 -0.27 -14.97
CA ARG A 465 -15.79 -1.42 -14.05
C ARG A 465 -14.90 -1.20 -12.82
N ASP A 466 -14.01 -0.22 -12.90
CA ASP A 466 -13.09 0.14 -11.82
C ASP A 466 -13.77 0.90 -10.67
N ILE A 467 -14.98 1.39 -10.91
CA ILE A 467 -15.70 2.28 -10.02
C ILE A 467 -17.05 1.66 -9.63
N TYR A 468 -17.78 1.15 -10.62
CA TYR A 468 -19.14 0.68 -10.42
C TYR A 468 -19.20 -0.85 -10.29
N ILE A 469 -19.93 -1.32 -9.28
CA ILE A 469 -20.17 -2.74 -9.02
C ILE A 469 -21.56 -3.15 -9.52
N ARG A 470 -21.68 -4.36 -10.07
CA ARG A 470 -22.96 -4.99 -10.44
C ARG A 470 -22.83 -6.50 -10.40
N GLY A 471 -23.97 -7.19 -10.27
CA GLY A 471 -24.06 -8.66 -10.36
C GLY A 471 -23.14 -9.39 -9.37
N PRO A 472 -22.84 -10.68 -9.59
CA PRO A 472 -21.90 -11.41 -8.76
C PRO A 472 -20.48 -10.84 -8.85
N VAL A 473 -19.64 -11.13 -7.85
CA VAL A 473 -18.22 -10.77 -7.87
C VAL A 473 -17.53 -11.43 -9.05
N THR A 474 -16.74 -10.63 -9.75
CA THR A 474 -15.81 -11.07 -10.79
C THR A 474 -14.40 -10.73 -10.31
N PHE A 475 -13.51 -11.71 -10.32
CA PHE A 475 -12.12 -11.49 -9.98
C PHE A 475 -11.38 -10.94 -11.18
N MET A 476 -10.42 -10.04 -10.94
CA MET A 476 -9.44 -9.71 -11.96
C MET A 476 -8.53 -10.92 -12.19
N THR A 477 -8.68 -11.55 -13.37
CA THR A 477 -7.86 -12.68 -13.83
C THR A 477 -6.86 -12.29 -14.92
N THR A 478 -6.89 -11.05 -15.42
CA THR A 478 -5.91 -10.54 -16.38
C THR A 478 -4.50 -10.72 -15.80
N ASN A 479 -3.61 -11.36 -16.58
CA ASN A 479 -2.28 -11.76 -16.13
C ASN A 479 -1.63 -10.64 -15.31
N PRO A 480 -1.45 -10.82 -13.98
CA PRO A 480 -0.90 -9.79 -13.12
C PRO A 480 0.45 -9.28 -13.59
N GLY A 481 1.26 -10.16 -14.17
CA GLY A 481 2.51 -9.81 -14.78
C GLY A 481 2.44 -8.73 -15.86
N GLN A 482 1.39 -8.65 -16.68
CA GLN A 482 1.29 -7.54 -17.66
C GLN A 482 1.21 -6.16 -16.98
N GLN A 483 0.66 -6.11 -15.77
CA GLN A 483 0.68 -4.91 -14.91
C GLN A 483 2.00 -4.77 -14.13
N LEU A 484 2.71 -5.88 -13.87
CA LEU A 484 4.09 -5.87 -13.39
C LEU A 484 5.07 -5.35 -14.47
N LEU A 485 4.75 -5.38 -15.76
CA LEU A 485 5.60 -4.76 -16.79
C LEU A 485 5.48 -3.23 -16.80
N SER A 486 4.31 -2.71 -16.45
CA SER A 486 4.02 -1.27 -16.37
C SER A 486 4.19 -0.67 -14.96
N GLY A 487 4.47 -1.52 -13.96
CA GLY A 487 4.78 -1.07 -12.61
C GLY A 487 3.62 -0.79 -11.69
N SER A 488 2.38 -1.06 -12.09
CA SER A 488 1.24 -0.56 -11.35
C SER A 488 -0.06 -1.26 -11.70
N PHE A 489 -0.97 -1.32 -10.72
CA PHE A 489 -2.38 -1.64 -10.92
C PHE A 489 -3.08 -0.80 -12.00
N ARG A 490 -2.53 0.37 -12.36
CA ARG A 490 -2.87 1.19 -13.53
C ARG A 490 -1.60 1.87 -14.08
N PRO A 491 -1.12 1.51 -15.28
CA PRO A 491 -0.08 2.28 -15.95
C PRO A 491 -0.54 3.73 -16.09
N ILE A 492 0.29 4.68 -15.66
CA ILE A 492 0.18 6.05 -16.14
C ILE A 492 1.12 6.11 -17.34
N GLU A 493 0.73 6.80 -18.43
CA GLU A 493 1.68 7.10 -19.50
C GLU A 493 2.95 7.70 -18.89
N PHE A 494 4.11 7.19 -19.32
CA PHE A 494 5.42 7.64 -18.85
C PHE A 494 5.72 9.04 -19.39
N GLY A 495 4.90 10.03 -19.05
CA GLY A 495 5.34 11.42 -19.05
C GLY A 495 6.52 11.53 -18.10
N ASP A 496 7.49 12.38 -18.44
CA ASP A 496 8.72 12.49 -17.67
C ASP A 496 8.40 12.88 -16.22
N TRP A 497 8.73 11.96 -15.30
CA TRP A 497 8.48 12.06 -13.85
C TRP A 497 9.06 13.34 -13.23
N THR A 498 10.05 13.93 -13.90
CA THR A 498 10.78 15.12 -13.45
C THR A 498 10.35 16.41 -14.16
N THR A 499 9.51 16.34 -15.19
CA THR A 499 9.16 17.50 -16.04
C THR A 499 8.63 18.69 -15.24
N GLU A 500 7.69 18.47 -14.32
CA GLU A 500 7.12 19.55 -13.51
C GLU A 500 8.06 19.98 -12.35
N ALA A 501 9.11 19.21 -12.06
CA ALA A 501 9.97 19.40 -10.89
C ALA A 501 11.14 20.36 -11.15
N TYR A 502 11.70 20.33 -12.35
CA TYR A 502 12.89 21.10 -12.72
C TYR A 502 12.52 22.25 -13.67
N THR A 503 13.31 23.33 -13.64
CA THR A 503 13.22 24.37 -14.66
C THR A 503 13.58 23.75 -16.01
N THR A 504 12.71 23.87 -17.02
CA THR A 504 13.09 23.61 -18.41
C THR A 504 14.23 24.55 -18.77
N ALA A 505 15.35 23.98 -19.19
CA ALA A 505 16.52 24.73 -19.64
C ALA A 505 16.18 25.63 -20.84
#